data_AF-A0A660NN93-F1
#
_entry.id   AF-A0A660NN93-F1
#
_cell.length_a   1.000
_cell.length_b   1.000
_cell.length_c   1.000
_cell.angle_alpha   90.00
_cell.angle_beta   90.00
_cell.angle_gamma   90.00
#
_symmetry.space_group_name_H-M   'P 1'
#
loop_
_entity.id
_entity.type
_entity.pdbx_description
1 polymer ?
#
loop_
_entity_poly.entity_id
_entity_poly.type
_entity_poly.pdbx_seq_one_letter_code
_entity_poly.pdbx_strand_id
1 'polypeptide(L)'
;MRQEVLQATAGGQYFGHGYIGNGVEVTDVRRAYDRFMADEVTRSTSLAGADSVRAQQMRQVENLLADTDTGIGVSMDEFRAALGDVVNNPSDPSARAVVASRAERVAQRFSWTAQKMESIMTETGRRIEEAAGFVNVRLEQVASLNRQISSATANGHQPNDLLDQRDAVINELASKIQLTRDDQADGSVNLYTAMGHSLVLSERAAKLVSVPGDADSARTRLMLDVHGKQVEVTESTLGSGEIAGLMRFRDQDLMAVQAKLGQLAASFGGAYNLQHMRGLDMNGNPGRLVFSVGQPVVQASDGNTGNADLDVRIRVPSMLKAADYRLSYDGSVYTLENTLDRTKQEFTQLPINADGLEFNLKSGQMAAGDTLNIQAATAYAGRMRSVLNGGASLAAAEAMSAARGPLNQGTVGIEGYQQADTNADRTKDIVLTFTAANRYTLTVDGKEVATDQPYTSGEPVNVAGWQMMLTGIPTAGDTVTLAPRKAIQQDNGNARWLVTLGDQETVDGSTFSQSFASLLSDVGSRTLQAKTSERASEKMLDGAKTVLANRSGVNLDEEAARLLQYRQAYQAAAKVIQTADEMFNSILALAR
;
A
#
# COMPACT_ATOMS: atom_id res chain seq x y z
N MET A 1 19.81 30.76 -21.37
CA MET A 1 18.61 31.52 -21.82
C MET A 1 19.04 32.58 -22.82
N ARG A 2 18.16 32.98 -23.75
CA ARG A 2 18.41 34.11 -24.64
C ARG A 2 18.21 35.42 -23.86
N GLN A 3 19.21 36.29 -23.88
CA GLN A 3 19.13 37.64 -23.35
C GLN A 3 19.10 38.62 -24.52
N GLU A 4 18.18 39.58 -24.48
CA GLU A 4 18.04 40.63 -25.49
C GLU A 4 18.55 41.95 -24.90
N VAL A 5 19.52 42.55 -25.59
CA VAL A 5 20.10 43.83 -25.22
C VAL A 5 19.21 44.95 -25.77
N LEU A 6 18.57 45.72 -24.90
CA LEU A 6 17.83 46.92 -25.28
C LEU A 6 18.81 48.09 -25.41
N GLN A 7 18.91 48.62 -26.62
CA GLN A 7 19.74 49.77 -26.93
C GLN A 7 18.87 50.99 -27.17
N ALA A 8 19.25 52.13 -26.61
CA ALA A 8 18.67 53.43 -26.94
C ALA A 8 19.78 54.36 -27.47
N THR A 9 19.40 55.42 -28.17
CA THR A 9 20.35 56.47 -28.54
C THR A 9 20.85 57.17 -27.28
N ALA A 10 22.17 57.28 -27.10
CA ALA A 10 22.85 57.89 -25.94
C ALA A 10 22.70 59.43 -25.88
N GLY A 11 21.60 59.96 -26.44
CA GLY A 11 21.40 61.37 -26.72
C GLY A 11 22.33 61.89 -27.83
N GLY A 12 22.37 63.21 -27.97
CA GLY A 12 23.32 63.90 -28.84
C GLY A 12 23.71 65.25 -28.26
N GLN A 13 24.94 65.69 -28.53
CA GLN A 13 25.37 67.05 -28.20
C GLN A 13 24.92 68.01 -29.30
N TYR A 14 24.28 69.11 -28.88
CA TYR A 14 23.93 70.19 -29.78
C TYR A 14 25.16 71.07 -30.01
N PHE A 15 25.70 71.03 -31.22
CA PHE A 15 26.60 72.05 -31.72
C PHE A 15 25.73 73.02 -32.53
N GLY A 16 26.01 74.32 -32.56
CA GLY A 16 25.08 75.34 -33.12
C GLY A 16 24.59 75.18 -34.57
N HIS A 17 24.95 74.08 -35.25
CA HIS A 17 24.51 73.64 -36.59
C HIS A 17 23.77 72.27 -36.60
N GLY A 18 23.50 71.64 -35.45
CA GLY A 18 22.76 70.37 -35.35
C GLY A 18 23.10 69.52 -34.12
N TYR A 19 22.31 68.47 -33.89
CA TYR A 19 22.62 67.44 -32.87
C TYR A 19 23.53 66.37 -33.48
N ILE A 20 24.71 66.15 -32.88
CA ILE A 20 25.56 64.99 -33.18
C ILE A 20 25.28 63.93 -32.11
N GLY A 21 24.80 62.75 -32.51
CA GLY A 21 24.45 61.66 -31.60
C GLY A 21 25.69 61.03 -30.94
N ASN A 22 25.61 60.70 -29.65
CA ASN A 22 26.69 60.09 -28.86
C ASN A 22 26.80 58.55 -29.05
N GLY A 23 26.16 58.00 -30.08
CA GLY A 23 26.08 56.56 -30.32
C GLY A 23 24.88 55.89 -29.64
N VAL A 24 24.99 54.58 -29.39
CA VAL A 24 23.98 53.74 -28.73
C VAL A 24 24.44 53.37 -27.32
N GLU A 25 23.55 53.55 -26.34
CA GLU A 25 23.73 53.12 -24.96
C GLU A 25 22.88 51.88 -24.72
N VAL A 26 23.43 50.91 -23.99
CA VAL A 26 22.68 49.74 -23.52
C VAL A 26 21.83 50.18 -22.32
N THR A 27 20.53 50.30 -22.54
CA THR A 27 19.58 50.72 -21.51
C THR A 27 19.17 49.60 -20.57
N ASP A 28 19.07 48.37 -21.07
CA ASP A 28 18.61 47.22 -20.28
C ASP A 28 18.99 45.91 -20.99
N VAL A 29 19.02 44.81 -20.25
CA VAL A 29 19.16 43.46 -20.80
C VAL A 29 18.01 42.63 -20.29
N ARG A 30 17.13 42.17 -21.18
CA ARG A 30 15.91 41.42 -20.81
C ARG A 30 16.02 39.96 -21.19
N ARG A 31 15.39 39.09 -20.40
CA ARG A 31 15.27 37.67 -20.74
C ARG A 31 14.18 37.45 -21.79
N ALA A 32 14.52 36.75 -22.87
CA ALA A 32 13.55 36.12 -23.76
C ALA A 32 13.15 34.76 -23.15
N TYR A 33 12.11 34.77 -22.32
CA TYR A 33 11.65 33.62 -21.54
C TYR A 33 10.20 33.29 -21.90
N ASP A 34 9.96 32.03 -22.28
CA ASP A 34 8.60 31.52 -22.52
C ASP A 34 8.09 30.83 -21.25
N ARG A 35 7.27 31.56 -20.50
CA ARG A 35 6.72 31.08 -19.21
C ARG A 35 5.89 29.81 -19.37
N PHE A 36 5.04 29.74 -20.40
CA PHE A 36 4.17 28.59 -20.60
C PHE A 36 4.97 27.32 -20.82
N MET A 37 6.05 27.40 -21.61
CA MET A 37 6.93 26.24 -21.86
C MET A 37 7.74 25.85 -20.63
N ALA A 38 8.19 26.83 -19.84
CA ALA A 38 8.89 26.55 -18.58
C ALA A 38 7.96 25.90 -17.54
N ASP A 39 6.73 26.39 -17.40
CA ASP A 39 5.72 25.80 -16.52
C ASP A 39 5.37 24.36 -16.95
N GLU A 40 5.33 24.08 -18.26
CA GLU A 40 5.13 22.72 -18.78
C GLU A 40 6.31 21.79 -18.47
N VAL A 41 7.55 22.28 -18.53
CA VAL A 41 8.74 21.52 -18.08
C VAL A 41 8.66 21.23 -16.58
N THR A 42 8.32 22.22 -15.77
CA THR A 42 8.13 22.05 -14.32
C THR A 42 7.06 21.00 -14.01
N ARG A 43 5.89 21.09 -14.66
CA ARG A 43 4.79 20.12 -14.48
C ARG A 43 5.16 18.71 -14.94
N SER A 44 5.84 18.58 -16.09
CA SER A 44 6.31 17.29 -16.58
C SER A 44 7.40 16.69 -15.68
N THR A 45 8.23 17.55 -15.07
CA THR A 45 9.27 17.13 -14.11
C THR A 45 8.64 16.52 -12.87
N SER A 46 7.59 17.14 -12.32
CA SER A 46 6.92 16.61 -11.13
C SER A 46 6.19 15.29 -11.43
N LEU A 47 5.55 15.16 -12.59
CA LEU A 47 4.92 13.91 -13.00
C LEU A 47 5.94 12.78 -13.17
N ALA A 48 7.04 13.03 -13.89
CA ALA A 48 8.11 12.04 -14.08
C ALA A 48 8.76 11.63 -12.75
N GLY A 49 8.97 12.58 -11.84
CA GLY A 49 9.48 12.33 -10.49
C GLY A 49 8.58 11.39 -9.68
N ALA A 50 7.26 11.58 -9.73
CA ALA A 50 6.30 10.72 -9.04
C ALA A 50 6.28 9.29 -9.60
N ASP A 51 6.20 9.16 -10.92
CA ASP A 51 6.08 7.85 -11.58
C ASP A 51 7.34 7.03 -11.45
N SER A 52 8.52 7.66 -11.57
CA SER A 52 9.81 6.96 -11.47
C SER A 52 10.02 6.33 -10.10
N VAL A 53 9.78 7.09 -9.02
CA VAL A 53 9.94 6.54 -7.66
C VAL A 53 8.91 5.45 -7.37
N ARG A 54 7.67 5.60 -7.84
CA ARG A 54 6.64 4.55 -7.71
C ARG A 54 7.05 3.27 -8.46
N ALA A 55 7.54 3.39 -9.70
CA ALA A 55 7.99 2.25 -10.49
C ALA A 55 9.22 1.56 -9.90
N GLN A 56 10.16 2.32 -9.31
CA GLN A 56 11.30 1.77 -8.58
C GLN A 56 10.84 0.97 -7.34
N GLN A 57 9.93 1.51 -6.54
CA GLN A 57 9.46 0.85 -5.32
C GLN A 57 8.61 -0.39 -5.63
N MET A 58 7.73 -0.32 -6.63
CA MET A 58 6.95 -1.48 -7.08
C MET A 58 7.82 -2.64 -7.57
N ARG A 59 8.92 -2.34 -8.28
CA ARG A 59 9.91 -3.37 -8.67
C ARG A 59 10.53 -4.09 -7.47
N GLN A 60 10.76 -3.40 -6.36
CA GLN A 60 11.32 -4.04 -5.17
C GLN A 60 10.33 -5.04 -4.56
N VAL A 61 9.04 -4.68 -4.52
CA VAL A 61 7.96 -5.54 -4.04
C VAL A 61 7.72 -6.73 -4.99
N GLU A 62 7.74 -6.50 -6.30
CA GLU A 62 7.67 -7.53 -7.34
C GLU A 62 8.77 -8.58 -7.15
N ASN A 63 10.04 -8.13 -7.07
CA ASN A 63 11.18 -9.02 -6.88
C ASN A 63 11.14 -9.79 -5.55
N LEU A 64 10.60 -9.19 -4.50
CA LEU A 64 10.44 -9.84 -3.20
C LEU A 64 9.46 -11.02 -3.25
N LEU A 65 8.39 -10.89 -4.04
CA LEU A 65 7.32 -11.88 -4.10
C LEU A 65 7.52 -12.93 -5.20
N ALA A 66 8.20 -12.59 -6.29
CA ALA A 66 8.39 -13.44 -7.47
C ALA A 66 9.44 -14.57 -7.30
N ASP A 67 9.82 -14.93 -6.08
CA ASP A 67 10.75 -16.04 -5.82
C ASP A 67 10.04 -17.39 -6.07
N THR A 68 10.43 -18.07 -7.16
CA THR A 68 9.84 -19.33 -7.59
C THR A 68 10.47 -20.58 -6.97
N ASP A 69 11.60 -20.44 -6.29
CA ASP A 69 12.39 -21.58 -5.82
C ASP A 69 12.15 -21.85 -4.33
N THR A 70 12.03 -20.78 -3.56
CA THR A 70 11.84 -20.86 -2.11
C THR A 70 10.63 -20.07 -1.63
N GLY A 71 9.84 -19.49 -2.56
CA GLY A 71 8.68 -18.61 -2.29
C GLY A 71 7.60 -19.19 -1.39
N ILE A 72 6.63 -18.33 -1.01
CA ILE A 72 5.49 -18.72 -0.16
C ILE A 72 4.71 -19.87 -0.81
N GLY A 73 4.38 -19.77 -2.10
CA GLY A 73 3.69 -20.82 -2.86
C GLY A 73 4.36 -22.18 -2.72
N VAL A 74 5.66 -22.25 -3.02
CA VAL A 74 6.45 -23.48 -2.89
C VAL A 74 6.42 -24.03 -1.46
N SER A 75 6.56 -23.15 -0.45
CA SER A 75 6.55 -23.60 0.95
C SER A 75 5.21 -24.22 1.37
N MET A 76 4.08 -23.68 0.87
CA MET A 76 2.75 -24.22 1.13
C MET A 76 2.56 -25.58 0.46
N ASP A 77 3.02 -25.72 -0.79
CA ASP A 77 2.96 -26.99 -1.52
C ASP A 77 3.84 -28.07 -0.87
N GLU A 78 5.06 -27.71 -0.42
CA GLU A 78 5.95 -28.62 0.32
C GLU A 78 5.34 -29.08 1.66
N PHE A 79 4.68 -28.17 2.39
CA PHE A 79 3.99 -28.51 3.63
C PHE A 79 2.83 -29.47 3.39
N ARG A 80 2.04 -29.22 2.35
CA ARG A 80 0.95 -30.10 1.93
C ARG A 80 1.46 -31.49 1.50
N ALA A 81 2.56 -31.55 0.75
CA ALA A 81 3.19 -32.79 0.35
C ALA A 81 3.65 -33.61 1.57
N ALA A 82 4.30 -32.97 2.55
CA ALA A 82 4.73 -33.63 3.78
C ALA A 82 3.53 -34.20 4.59
N LEU A 83 2.38 -33.52 4.59
CA LEU A 83 1.16 -34.07 5.18
C LEU A 83 0.68 -35.32 4.42
N GLY A 84 0.83 -35.34 3.09
CA GLY A 84 0.59 -36.52 2.25
C GLY A 84 1.47 -37.71 2.62
N ASP A 85 2.74 -37.47 2.97
CA ASP A 85 3.65 -38.53 3.44
C ASP A 85 3.16 -39.14 4.77
N VAL A 86 2.66 -38.31 5.69
CA VAL A 86 2.03 -38.77 6.94
C VAL A 86 0.72 -39.51 6.70
N VAL A 87 -0.06 -39.13 5.68
CA VAL A 87 -1.25 -39.90 5.29
C VAL A 87 -0.84 -41.32 4.91
N ASN A 88 0.24 -41.51 4.16
CA ASN A 88 0.71 -42.83 3.78
C ASN A 88 1.39 -43.60 4.92
N ASN A 89 2.03 -42.89 5.86
CA ASN A 89 2.83 -43.47 6.94
C ASN A 89 2.52 -42.81 8.30
N PRO A 90 1.29 -42.96 8.85
CA PRO A 90 0.87 -42.21 10.03
C PRO A 90 1.62 -42.55 11.31
N SER A 91 2.25 -43.72 11.41
CA SER A 91 3.03 -44.10 12.59
C SER A 91 4.51 -43.72 12.51
N ASP A 92 5.00 -43.21 11.37
CA ASP A 92 6.43 -42.88 11.18
C ASP A 92 6.78 -41.54 11.85
N PRO A 93 7.64 -41.53 12.89
CA PRO A 93 8.08 -40.30 13.53
C PRO A 93 8.86 -39.37 12.60
N SER A 94 9.55 -39.91 11.59
CA SER A 94 10.36 -39.15 10.64
C SER A 94 9.47 -38.33 9.69
N ALA A 95 8.47 -38.96 9.07
CA ALA A 95 7.48 -38.28 8.24
C ALA A 95 6.78 -37.14 9.00
N ARG A 96 6.39 -37.39 10.26
CA ARG A 96 5.78 -36.37 11.12
C ARG A 96 6.73 -35.23 11.48
N ALA A 97 8.01 -35.52 11.74
CA ALA A 97 9.02 -34.50 11.99
C ALA A 97 9.23 -33.59 10.77
N VAL A 98 9.16 -34.15 9.56
CA VAL A 98 9.20 -33.37 8.30
C VAL A 98 8.03 -32.39 8.24
N VAL A 99 6.80 -32.80 8.57
CA VAL A 99 5.64 -31.89 8.62
C VAL A 99 5.88 -30.71 9.54
N ALA A 100 6.40 -30.95 10.76
CA ALA A 100 6.70 -29.87 11.71
C ALA A 100 7.75 -28.88 11.15
N SER A 101 8.82 -29.40 10.53
CA SER A 101 9.83 -28.56 9.88
C SER A 101 9.26 -27.76 8.69
N ARG A 102 8.36 -28.34 7.89
CA ARG A 102 7.70 -27.62 6.79
C ARG A 102 6.72 -26.56 7.29
N ALA A 103 6.01 -26.81 8.39
CA ALA A 103 5.19 -25.80 9.04
C ALA A 103 6.03 -24.60 9.50
N GLU A 104 7.18 -24.83 10.12
CA GLU A 104 8.13 -23.77 10.49
C GLU A 104 8.58 -22.97 9.28
N ARG A 105 8.94 -23.64 8.17
CA ARG A 105 9.37 -22.98 6.93
C ARG A 105 8.29 -22.09 6.34
N VAL A 106 7.03 -22.55 6.29
CA VAL A 106 5.91 -21.73 5.80
C VAL A 106 5.77 -20.47 6.64
N ALA A 107 5.74 -20.61 7.97
CA ALA A 107 5.59 -19.47 8.87
C ALA A 107 6.76 -18.48 8.78
N GLN A 108 8.00 -18.98 8.65
CA GLN A 108 9.19 -18.16 8.43
C GLN A 108 9.10 -17.39 7.11
N ARG A 109 8.57 -18.00 6.05
CA ARG A 109 8.45 -17.34 4.75
C ARG A 109 7.42 -16.22 4.76
N PHE A 110 6.25 -16.44 5.35
CA PHE A 110 5.24 -15.39 5.55
C PHE A 110 5.79 -14.23 6.39
N SER A 111 6.40 -14.55 7.54
CA SER A 111 6.90 -13.52 8.47
C SER A 111 8.07 -12.73 7.88
N TRP A 112 9.02 -13.38 7.21
CA TRP A 112 10.14 -12.70 6.55
C TRP A 112 9.68 -11.77 5.43
N THR A 113 8.77 -12.23 4.57
CA THR A 113 8.25 -11.41 3.46
C THR A 113 7.51 -10.18 3.99
N ALA A 114 6.66 -10.36 5.01
CA ALA A 114 5.94 -9.25 5.63
C ALA A 114 6.88 -8.27 6.37
N GLN A 115 7.90 -8.75 7.09
CA GLN A 115 8.90 -7.90 7.73
C GLN A 115 9.75 -7.13 6.71
N LYS A 116 10.00 -7.72 5.54
CA LYS A 116 10.71 -7.02 4.47
C LYS A 116 9.85 -5.91 3.85
N MET A 117 8.54 -6.13 3.68
CA MET A 117 7.59 -5.08 3.28
C MET A 117 7.51 -3.96 4.33
N GLU A 118 7.49 -4.30 5.61
CA GLU A 118 7.52 -3.33 6.71
C GLU A 118 8.80 -2.47 6.70
N SER A 119 9.93 -3.08 6.39
CA SER A 119 11.20 -2.37 6.21
C SER A 119 11.13 -1.40 5.01
N ILE A 120 10.52 -1.82 3.89
CA ILE A 120 10.30 -0.96 2.71
C ILE A 120 9.37 0.21 3.06
N MET A 121 8.32 -0.02 3.86
CA MET A 121 7.41 1.01 4.32
C MET A 121 8.12 2.06 5.19
N THR A 122 8.91 1.61 6.17
CA THR A 122 9.69 2.49 7.07
C THR A 122 10.70 3.32 6.29
N GLU A 123 11.44 2.67 5.38
CA GLU A 123 12.40 3.34 4.50
C GLU A 123 11.72 4.37 3.57
N THR A 124 10.53 4.04 3.06
CA THR A 124 9.72 4.98 2.28
C THR A 124 9.30 6.19 3.12
N GLY A 125 8.90 5.98 4.37
CA GLY A 125 8.60 7.07 5.32
C GLY A 125 9.79 8.00 5.55
N ARG A 126 10.99 7.44 5.76
CA ARG A 126 12.24 8.21 5.89
C ARG A 126 12.53 9.02 4.62
N ARG A 127 12.38 8.43 3.44
CA ARG A 127 12.57 9.15 2.16
C ARG A 127 11.58 10.30 1.96
N ILE A 128 10.33 10.13 2.40
CA ILE A 128 9.32 11.20 2.40
C ILE A 128 9.76 12.37 3.29
N GLU A 129 10.25 12.07 4.50
CA GLU A 129 10.75 13.09 5.44
C GLU A 129 11.98 13.83 4.89
N GLU A 130 12.92 13.12 4.29
CA GLU A 130 14.10 13.72 3.65
C GLU A 130 13.72 14.61 2.47
N ALA A 131 12.77 14.17 1.64
CA ALA A 131 12.26 14.96 0.53
C ALA A 131 11.54 16.22 1.04
N ALA A 132 10.78 16.13 2.14
CA ALA A 132 10.16 17.29 2.79
C ALA A 132 11.22 18.28 3.33
N GLY A 133 12.28 17.78 3.95
CA GLY A 133 13.42 18.58 4.39
C GLY A 133 14.10 19.33 3.23
N PHE A 134 14.32 18.64 2.11
CA PHE A 134 14.84 19.26 0.89
C PHE A 134 13.92 20.37 0.35
N VAL A 135 12.60 20.11 0.30
CA VAL A 135 11.61 21.10 -0.12
C VAL A 135 11.68 22.34 0.75
N ASN A 136 11.73 22.19 2.09
CA ASN A 136 11.81 23.32 3.01
C ASN A 136 13.01 24.23 2.73
N VAL A 137 14.20 23.64 2.56
CA VAL A 137 15.43 24.39 2.24
C VAL A 137 15.29 25.16 0.93
N ARG A 138 14.70 24.53 -0.09
CA ARG A 138 14.51 25.14 -1.41
C ARG A 138 13.43 26.22 -1.42
N LEU A 139 12.34 26.06 -0.68
CA LEU A 139 11.32 27.11 -0.52
C LEU A 139 11.90 28.34 0.19
N GLU A 140 12.72 28.16 1.24
CA GLU A 140 13.43 29.26 1.90
C GLU A 140 14.40 29.97 0.94
N GLN A 141 15.07 29.22 0.05
CA GLN A 141 15.93 29.78 -0.99
C GLN A 141 15.15 30.62 -2.01
N VAL A 142 13.98 30.15 -2.48
CA VAL A 142 13.09 30.94 -3.36
C VAL A 142 12.65 32.23 -2.67
N ALA A 143 12.23 32.15 -1.41
CA ALA A 143 11.83 33.32 -0.63
C ALA A 143 12.97 34.34 -0.47
N SER A 144 14.21 33.86 -0.29
CA SER A 144 15.41 34.71 -0.26
C SER A 144 15.73 35.35 -1.61
N LEU A 145 15.59 34.60 -2.71
CA LEU A 145 15.76 35.12 -4.06
C LEU A 145 14.69 36.16 -4.40
N ASN A 146 13.43 35.95 -3.99
CA ASN A 146 12.36 36.93 -4.16
C ASN A 146 12.69 38.27 -3.47
N ARG A 147 13.26 38.24 -2.25
CA ARG A 147 13.76 39.46 -1.57
C ARG A 147 14.79 40.22 -2.39
N GLN A 148 15.78 39.49 -2.90
CA GLN A 148 16.87 40.09 -3.67
C GLN A 148 16.38 40.63 -5.02
N ILE A 149 15.48 39.90 -5.69
CA ILE A 149 14.88 40.28 -6.97
C ILE A 149 13.99 41.51 -6.81
N SER A 150 13.11 41.55 -5.80
CA SER A 150 12.23 42.69 -5.54
C SER A 150 13.05 43.96 -5.24
N SER A 151 14.09 43.83 -4.42
CA SER A 151 15.04 44.93 -4.13
C SER A 151 15.80 45.42 -5.38
N ALA A 152 16.32 44.51 -6.21
CA ALA A 152 17.03 44.90 -7.43
C ALA A 152 16.10 45.52 -8.49
N THR A 153 14.89 45.00 -8.63
CA THR A 153 13.87 45.51 -9.56
C THR A 153 13.39 46.90 -9.15
N ALA A 154 13.28 47.19 -7.85
CA ALA A 154 12.99 48.52 -7.34
C ALA A 154 14.07 49.57 -7.71
N ASN A 155 15.31 49.13 -7.95
CA ASN A 155 16.42 49.96 -8.42
C ASN A 155 16.47 50.10 -9.97
N GLY A 156 15.41 49.68 -10.67
CA GLY A 156 15.22 49.91 -12.10
C GLY A 156 15.97 48.99 -13.05
N HIS A 157 16.67 47.96 -12.55
CA HIS A 157 17.43 47.01 -13.38
C HIS A 157 16.88 45.59 -13.20
N GLN A 158 16.72 44.84 -14.28
CA GLN A 158 16.26 43.44 -14.22
C GLN A 158 17.40 42.51 -13.76
N PRO A 159 17.28 41.80 -12.62
CA PRO A 159 18.37 40.97 -12.10
C PRO A 159 18.36 39.57 -12.73
N ASN A 160 18.78 39.48 -13.99
CA ASN A 160 18.68 38.24 -14.79
C ASN A 160 19.33 37.01 -14.12
N ASP A 161 20.51 37.15 -13.52
CA ASP A 161 21.18 36.03 -12.85
C ASP A 161 20.39 35.50 -11.64
N LEU A 162 19.74 36.40 -10.87
CA LEU A 162 18.90 36.00 -9.75
C LEU A 162 17.62 35.32 -10.23
N LEU A 163 17.04 35.82 -11.33
CA LEU A 163 15.88 35.19 -11.96
C LEU A 163 16.22 33.78 -12.46
N ASP A 164 17.42 33.59 -13.04
CA ASP A 164 17.89 32.29 -13.54
C ASP A 164 18.14 31.31 -12.37
N GLN A 165 18.77 31.79 -11.29
CA GLN A 165 18.94 30.99 -10.07
C GLN A 165 17.60 30.58 -9.47
N ARG A 166 16.61 31.48 -9.43
CA ARG A 166 15.27 31.16 -8.92
C ARG A 166 14.60 30.09 -9.75
N ASP A 167 14.67 30.20 -11.08
CA ASP A 167 14.03 29.22 -11.97
C ASP A 167 14.70 27.83 -11.86
N ALA A 168 16.02 27.78 -11.66
CA ALA A 168 16.73 26.53 -11.38
C ALA A 168 16.22 25.89 -10.07
N VAL A 169 16.08 26.68 -9.00
CA VAL A 169 15.55 26.22 -7.70
C VAL A 169 14.08 25.76 -7.83
N ILE A 170 13.25 26.47 -8.59
CA ILE A 170 11.86 26.08 -8.87
C ILE A 170 11.82 24.73 -9.60
N ASN A 171 12.70 24.51 -10.58
CA ASN A 171 12.79 23.22 -11.28
C ASN A 171 13.28 22.08 -10.37
N GLU A 172 14.20 22.36 -9.43
CA GLU A 172 14.58 21.37 -8.40
C GLU A 172 13.40 21.01 -7.49
N LEU A 173 12.62 22.01 -7.05
CA LEU A 173 11.39 21.80 -6.27
C LEU A 173 10.37 20.95 -7.03
N ALA A 174 10.22 21.19 -8.32
CA ALA A 174 9.29 20.47 -9.18
C ALA A 174 9.56 18.95 -9.18
N SER A 175 10.81 18.52 -9.02
CA SER A 175 11.12 17.08 -8.92
C SER A 175 10.50 16.41 -7.68
N LYS A 176 10.24 17.18 -6.62
CA LYS A 176 9.76 16.69 -5.32
C LYS A 176 8.26 16.85 -5.14
N ILE A 177 7.70 17.97 -5.61
CA ILE A 177 6.27 18.32 -5.48
C ILE A 177 5.77 19.04 -6.73
N GLN A 178 4.47 18.91 -7.05
CA GLN A 178 3.83 19.76 -8.04
C GLN A 178 3.64 21.16 -7.46
N LEU A 179 3.98 22.17 -8.27
CA LEU A 179 3.88 23.57 -7.89
C LEU A 179 3.25 24.38 -9.02
N THR A 180 2.45 25.37 -8.61
CA THR A 180 1.88 26.38 -9.51
C THR A 180 2.54 27.71 -9.20
N ARG A 181 3.01 28.39 -10.25
CA ARG A 181 3.73 29.65 -10.15
C ARG A 181 2.84 30.84 -10.50
N ASP A 182 2.94 31.90 -9.71
CA ASP A 182 2.31 33.19 -9.95
C ASP A 182 3.30 34.35 -9.81
N ASP A 183 3.72 34.92 -10.94
CA ASP A 183 4.65 36.06 -11.00
C ASP A 183 3.96 37.37 -10.57
N GLN A 184 4.63 38.16 -9.73
CA GLN A 184 4.16 39.44 -9.25
C GLN A 184 4.79 40.61 -10.01
N ALA A 185 4.15 41.78 -9.96
CA ALA A 185 4.61 42.99 -10.64
C ALA A 185 5.96 43.51 -10.10
N ASP A 186 6.31 43.20 -8.85
CA ASP A 186 7.59 43.55 -8.23
C ASP A 186 8.72 42.55 -8.59
N GLY A 187 8.45 41.59 -9.47
CA GLY A 187 9.39 40.55 -9.87
C GLY A 187 9.45 39.35 -8.92
N SER A 188 8.80 39.39 -7.75
CA SER A 188 8.68 38.24 -6.85
C SER A 188 7.76 37.15 -7.43
N VAL A 189 7.83 35.94 -6.88
CA VAL A 189 7.01 34.79 -7.30
C VAL A 189 6.30 34.17 -6.11
N ASN A 190 4.99 33.97 -6.24
CA ASN A 190 4.22 33.15 -5.34
C ASN A 190 4.17 31.70 -5.86
N LEU A 191 4.31 30.74 -4.95
CA LEU A 191 4.25 29.31 -5.26
C LEU A 191 3.11 28.67 -4.47
N TYR A 192 2.35 27.81 -5.13
CA TYR A 192 1.21 27.11 -4.54
C TYR A 192 1.27 25.60 -4.80
N THR A 193 0.70 24.80 -3.90
CA THR A 193 0.48 23.36 -4.13
C THR A 193 -0.63 23.14 -5.18
N ALA A 194 -0.86 21.88 -5.57
CA ALA A 194 -1.94 21.50 -6.48
C ALA A 194 -3.34 21.90 -5.97
N MET A 195 -3.56 21.89 -4.66
CA MET A 195 -4.82 22.34 -4.03
C MET A 195 -4.86 23.84 -3.71
N GLY A 196 -3.86 24.62 -4.13
CA GLY A 196 -3.81 26.07 -3.93
C GLY A 196 -3.32 26.51 -2.56
N HIS A 197 -2.78 25.61 -1.73
CA HIS A 197 -2.13 26.02 -0.49
C HIS A 197 -0.83 26.75 -0.81
N SER A 198 -0.58 27.86 -0.12
CA SER A 198 0.63 28.64 -0.35
C SER A 198 1.88 27.91 0.15
N LEU A 199 2.89 27.82 -0.72
CA LEU A 199 4.24 27.36 -0.44
C LEU A 199 5.22 28.53 -0.27
N VAL A 200 5.09 29.56 -1.10
CA VAL A 200 5.83 30.83 -0.97
C VAL A 200 4.88 31.99 -1.24
N LEU A 201 4.82 32.97 -0.33
CA LEU A 201 4.18 34.27 -0.56
C LEU A 201 5.25 35.35 -0.47
N SER A 202 5.60 35.92 -1.61
CA SER A 202 6.66 36.92 -1.77
C SER A 202 7.95 36.47 -1.07
N GLU A 203 8.19 36.94 0.16
CA GLU A 203 9.42 36.73 0.91
C GLU A 203 9.32 35.67 2.01
N ARG A 204 8.18 34.98 2.14
CA ARG A 204 7.89 34.00 3.20
C ARG A 204 7.67 32.61 2.63
N ALA A 205 8.26 31.61 3.25
CA ALA A 205 8.17 30.20 2.87
C ALA A 205 7.35 29.41 3.90
N ALA A 206 6.50 28.51 3.43
CA ALA A 206 5.83 27.50 4.25
C ALA A 206 6.79 26.38 4.64
N LYS A 207 6.39 25.53 5.60
CA LYS A 207 7.19 24.38 6.04
C LYS A 207 6.39 23.09 5.99
N LEU A 208 6.96 22.06 5.39
CA LEU A 208 6.51 20.69 5.55
C LEU A 208 7.09 20.15 6.86
N VAL A 209 6.22 19.69 7.76
CA VAL A 209 6.60 19.10 9.05
C VAL A 209 6.12 17.66 9.12
N SER A 210 7.01 16.80 9.61
CA SER A 210 6.77 15.39 9.87
C SER A 210 6.12 15.25 11.24
N VAL A 211 4.98 14.55 11.30
CA VAL A 211 4.29 14.21 12.55
C VAL A 211 4.01 12.70 12.59
N PRO A 212 4.02 12.06 13.77
CA PRO A 212 3.55 10.69 13.90
C PRO A 212 2.13 10.51 13.34
N GLY A 213 1.86 9.36 12.73
CA GLY A 213 0.52 8.99 12.25
C GLY A 213 -0.43 8.62 13.38
N ASP A 214 -1.73 8.90 13.20
CA ASP A 214 -2.79 8.56 14.17
C ASP A 214 -3.09 7.04 14.25
N ALA A 215 -2.65 6.25 13.27
CA ALA A 215 -3.07 4.87 13.04
C ALA A 215 -1.94 3.83 13.11
N ASP A 216 -0.69 4.32 13.13
CA ASP A 216 0.51 3.51 13.13
C ASP A 216 1.66 4.40 13.61
N SER A 217 2.21 4.15 14.80
CA SER A 217 3.42 4.86 15.25
C SER A 217 4.59 4.73 14.26
N ALA A 218 4.53 3.78 13.31
CA ALA A 218 5.52 3.63 12.24
C ALA A 218 5.24 4.45 10.96
N ARG A 219 4.02 5.01 10.77
CA ARG A 219 3.69 5.79 9.56
C ARG A 219 3.69 7.28 9.84
N THR A 220 4.71 7.96 9.33
CA THR A 220 4.80 9.42 9.37
C THR A 220 3.75 10.07 8.46
N ARG A 221 3.02 11.06 8.98
CA ARG A 221 2.23 11.99 8.17
C ARG A 221 3.02 13.28 7.93
N LEU A 222 2.72 13.93 6.82
CA LEU A 222 3.23 15.26 6.55
C LEU A 222 2.12 16.29 6.80
N MET A 223 2.48 17.37 7.49
CA MET A 223 1.64 18.56 7.62
C MET A 223 2.32 19.73 6.91
N LEU A 224 1.54 20.57 6.25
CA LEU A 224 2.00 21.83 5.71
C LEU A 224 1.65 22.92 6.71
N ASP A 225 2.68 23.48 7.34
CA ASP A 225 2.57 24.66 8.20
C ASP A 225 2.64 25.92 7.34
N VAL A 226 1.47 26.56 7.21
CA VAL A 226 1.30 27.86 6.57
C VAL A 226 1.08 28.90 7.66
N HIS A 227 2.17 29.45 8.19
CA HIS A 227 2.15 30.54 9.18
C HIS A 227 1.40 30.22 10.48
N GLY A 228 1.63 29.03 11.05
CA GLY A 228 1.02 28.57 12.31
C GLY A 228 -0.29 27.82 12.13
N LYS A 229 -0.81 27.73 10.89
CA LYS A 229 -1.94 26.86 10.55
C LYS A 229 -1.42 25.63 9.83
N GLN A 230 -1.63 24.46 10.44
CA GLN A 230 -1.26 23.18 9.84
C GLN A 230 -2.40 22.60 9.02
N VAL A 231 -2.07 22.10 7.83
CA VAL A 231 -2.97 21.37 6.95
C VAL A 231 -2.34 20.02 6.64
N GLU A 232 -3.13 18.95 6.72
CA GLU A 232 -2.63 17.62 6.37
C GLU A 232 -2.25 17.54 4.88
N VAL A 233 -1.07 17.00 4.62
CA VAL A 233 -0.56 16.78 3.28
C VAL A 233 -0.93 15.36 2.86
N THR A 234 -1.72 15.28 1.81
CA THR A 234 -2.11 14.03 1.15
C THR A 234 -1.55 14.00 -0.28
N GLU A 235 -1.68 12.86 -0.96
CA GLU A 235 -1.35 12.75 -2.39
C GLU A 235 -2.05 13.86 -3.21
N SER A 236 -3.34 14.13 -2.95
CA SER A 236 -4.09 15.17 -3.66
C SER A 236 -3.62 16.59 -3.31
N THR A 237 -3.20 16.83 -2.06
CA THR A 237 -2.65 18.13 -1.64
C THR A 237 -1.43 18.53 -2.48
N LEU A 238 -0.56 17.55 -2.78
CA LEU A 238 0.69 17.75 -3.52
C LEU A 238 0.55 17.56 -5.03
N GLY A 239 -0.44 16.81 -5.50
CA GLY A 239 -0.65 16.48 -6.91
C GLY A 239 0.34 15.44 -7.43
N SER A 240 1.57 15.85 -7.76
CA SER A 240 2.64 14.97 -8.23
C SER A 240 4.00 15.35 -7.61
N GLY A 241 5.10 14.79 -8.12
CA GLY A 241 6.44 14.85 -7.53
C GLY A 241 6.79 13.59 -6.72
N GLU A 242 8.08 13.45 -6.40
CA GLU A 242 8.60 12.29 -5.65
C GLU A 242 7.82 12.03 -4.35
N ILE A 243 7.44 13.05 -3.58
CA ILE A 243 6.71 12.86 -2.32
C ILE A 243 5.36 12.20 -2.57
N ALA A 244 4.58 12.71 -3.54
CA ALA A 244 3.29 12.14 -3.91
C ALA A 244 3.43 10.69 -4.43
N GLY A 245 4.45 10.41 -5.24
CA GLY A 245 4.74 9.06 -5.74
C GLY A 245 5.07 8.07 -4.62
N LEU A 246 5.86 8.49 -3.63
CA LEU A 246 6.19 7.68 -2.44
C LEU A 246 4.97 7.45 -1.55
N MET A 247 4.14 8.47 -1.34
CA MET A 247 2.89 8.36 -0.58
C MET A 247 1.93 7.39 -1.27
N ARG A 248 1.73 7.52 -2.58
CA ARG A 248 0.89 6.60 -3.36
C ARG A 248 1.36 5.15 -3.24
N PHE A 249 2.67 4.92 -3.40
CA PHE A 249 3.24 3.59 -3.21
C PHE A 249 2.99 3.05 -1.80
N ARG A 250 3.29 3.83 -0.76
CA ARG A 250 3.15 3.42 0.65
C ARG A 250 1.69 3.15 1.03
N ASP A 251 0.81 4.10 0.70
CA ASP A 251 -0.54 4.18 1.23
C ASP A 251 -1.59 3.43 0.39
N GLN A 252 -1.26 3.07 -0.86
CA GLN A 252 -2.16 2.30 -1.72
C GLN A 252 -1.53 0.99 -2.16
N ASP A 253 -0.36 1.04 -2.80
CA ASP A 253 0.21 -0.15 -3.44
C ASP A 253 0.76 -1.16 -2.40
N LEU A 254 1.67 -0.73 -1.54
CA LEU A 254 2.30 -1.58 -0.52
C LEU A 254 1.27 -2.06 0.52
N MET A 255 0.35 -1.19 0.94
CA MET A 255 -0.69 -1.55 1.89
C MET A 255 -1.62 -2.64 1.35
N ALA A 256 -2.06 -2.54 0.08
CA ALA A 256 -2.90 -3.58 -0.53
C ALA A 256 -2.18 -4.93 -0.61
N VAL A 257 -0.87 -4.91 -0.89
CA VAL A 257 -0.03 -6.11 -0.94
C VAL A 257 0.14 -6.74 0.45
N GLN A 258 0.45 -5.92 1.47
CA GLN A 258 0.56 -6.39 2.86
C GLN A 258 -0.76 -6.97 3.36
N ALA A 259 -1.89 -6.32 3.07
CA ALA A 259 -3.21 -6.78 3.48
C ALA A 259 -3.58 -8.12 2.84
N LYS A 260 -3.34 -8.30 1.53
CA LYS A 260 -3.55 -9.60 0.86
C LYS A 260 -2.65 -10.69 1.41
N LEU A 261 -1.37 -10.40 1.64
CA LEU A 261 -0.42 -11.35 2.23
C LEU A 261 -0.87 -11.80 3.63
N GLY A 262 -1.32 -10.86 4.46
CA GLY A 262 -1.78 -11.17 5.80
C GLY A 262 -3.16 -11.84 5.85
N GLN A 263 -4.09 -11.52 4.95
CA GLN A 263 -5.33 -12.27 4.75
C GLN A 263 -5.02 -13.74 4.44
N LEU A 264 -4.10 -13.99 3.50
CA LEU A 264 -3.67 -15.35 3.16
C LEU A 264 -3.04 -16.05 4.37
N ALA A 265 -2.14 -15.39 5.11
CA ALA A 265 -1.50 -15.96 6.29
C ALA A 265 -2.51 -16.33 7.40
N ALA A 266 -3.46 -15.44 7.69
CA ALA A 266 -4.49 -15.67 8.70
C ALA A 266 -5.48 -16.75 8.28
N SER A 267 -5.88 -16.77 7.01
CA SER A 267 -6.77 -17.80 6.45
C SER A 267 -6.09 -19.18 6.46
N PHE A 268 -4.83 -19.24 6.02
CA PHE A 268 -4.02 -20.46 6.03
C PHE A 268 -3.82 -20.98 7.46
N GLY A 269 -3.29 -20.14 8.35
CA GLY A 269 -3.07 -20.51 9.75
C GLY A 269 -4.37 -20.93 10.44
N GLY A 270 -5.44 -20.16 10.26
CA GLY A 270 -6.76 -20.42 10.82
C GLY A 270 -7.38 -21.74 10.34
N ALA A 271 -7.35 -22.01 9.03
CA ALA A 271 -7.91 -23.24 8.47
C ALA A 271 -7.17 -24.49 9.01
N TYR A 272 -5.84 -24.49 8.98
CA TYR A 272 -5.04 -25.59 9.51
C TYR A 272 -5.23 -25.76 11.02
N ASN A 273 -5.31 -24.67 11.79
CA ASN A 273 -5.59 -24.73 13.22
C ASN A 273 -6.94 -25.37 13.53
N LEU A 274 -8.00 -24.90 12.87
CA LEU A 274 -9.36 -25.39 13.08
C LEU A 274 -9.46 -26.89 12.77
N GLN A 275 -8.86 -27.34 11.67
CA GLN A 275 -8.86 -28.76 11.32
C GLN A 275 -7.96 -29.59 12.24
N HIS A 276 -6.78 -29.09 12.60
CA HIS A 276 -5.86 -29.80 13.49
C HIS A 276 -6.47 -30.04 14.88
N MET A 277 -7.20 -29.06 15.43
CA MET A 277 -7.91 -29.18 16.71
C MET A 277 -9.06 -30.21 16.71
N ARG A 278 -9.48 -30.72 15.54
CA ARG A 278 -10.46 -31.82 15.43
C ARG A 278 -9.83 -33.20 15.59
N GLY A 279 -8.51 -33.33 15.42
CA GLY A 279 -7.79 -34.59 15.51
C GLY A 279 -7.16 -34.88 16.88
N LEU A 280 -6.45 -36.01 16.93
CA LEU A 280 -5.64 -36.46 18.06
C LEU A 280 -4.17 -36.64 17.66
N ASP A 281 -3.26 -36.23 18.56
CA ASP A 281 -1.81 -36.38 18.43
C ASP A 281 -1.35 -37.84 18.68
N MET A 282 -0.04 -38.14 18.56
CA MET A 282 0.46 -39.52 18.77
C MET A 282 0.23 -40.07 20.18
N ASN A 283 -0.03 -39.20 21.15
CA ASN A 283 -0.28 -39.54 22.55
C ASN A 283 -1.79 -39.60 22.87
N GLY A 284 -2.67 -39.35 21.88
CA GLY A 284 -4.12 -39.31 22.06
C GLY A 284 -4.65 -38.00 22.66
N ASN A 285 -3.83 -36.95 22.73
CA ASN A 285 -4.32 -35.65 23.16
C ASN A 285 -5.01 -34.92 22.01
N PRO A 286 -6.02 -34.07 22.29
CA PRO A 286 -6.59 -33.17 21.28
C PRO A 286 -5.52 -32.31 20.63
N GLY A 287 -5.62 -32.15 19.31
CA GLY A 287 -4.75 -31.24 18.57
C GLY A 287 -4.83 -29.82 19.09
N ARG A 288 -3.70 -29.11 19.03
CA ARG A 288 -3.58 -27.69 19.39
C ARG A 288 -3.41 -26.84 18.14
N LEU A 289 -3.16 -25.55 18.29
CA LEU A 289 -2.79 -24.71 17.15
C LEU A 289 -1.52 -25.25 16.48
N VAL A 290 -1.47 -25.19 15.15
CA VAL A 290 -0.28 -25.44 14.32
C VAL A 290 0.45 -24.13 14.08
N PHE A 291 -0.30 -23.05 13.82
CA PHE A 291 0.22 -21.73 13.52
C PHE A 291 -0.32 -20.69 14.51
N SER A 292 0.51 -19.74 14.90
CA SER A 292 0.05 -18.46 15.45
C SER A 292 0.30 -17.38 14.41
N VAL A 293 -0.59 -16.39 14.34
CA VAL A 293 -0.47 -15.22 13.46
C VAL A 293 -0.45 -13.94 14.31
N GLY A 294 -0.07 -12.82 13.69
CA GLY A 294 -0.21 -11.51 14.33
C GLY A 294 -1.66 -11.27 14.78
N GLN A 295 -1.82 -10.39 15.75
CA GLN A 295 -3.14 -9.98 16.24
C GLN A 295 -3.44 -8.58 15.71
N PRO A 296 -4.73 -8.24 15.52
CA PRO A 296 -5.09 -6.88 15.17
C PRO A 296 -4.55 -5.87 16.19
N VAL A 297 -4.15 -4.70 15.71
CA VAL A 297 -3.70 -3.59 16.54
C VAL A 297 -4.73 -2.47 16.41
N VAL A 298 -5.28 -2.03 17.54
CA VAL A 298 -6.22 -0.92 17.58
C VAL A 298 -5.53 0.31 18.17
N GLN A 299 -5.66 1.44 17.48
CA GLN A 299 -5.14 2.72 17.91
C GLN A 299 -6.24 3.78 17.88
N ALA A 300 -6.40 4.50 18.99
CA ALA A 300 -7.29 5.66 19.07
C ALA A 300 -6.64 6.87 18.40
N SER A 301 -7.43 7.64 17.65
CA SER A 301 -6.99 8.92 17.10
C SER A 301 -6.75 9.96 18.20
N ASP A 302 -5.75 10.84 18.02
CA ASP A 302 -5.32 11.85 19.01
C ASP A 302 -6.44 12.83 19.43
N GLY A 303 -7.47 13.01 18.58
CA GLY A 303 -8.64 13.86 18.85
C GLY A 303 -9.77 13.18 19.62
N ASN A 304 -9.64 11.89 19.95
CA ASN A 304 -10.70 11.16 20.65
C ASN A 304 -10.88 11.68 22.08
N THR A 305 -12.13 11.69 22.53
CA THR A 305 -12.50 12.09 23.89
C THR A 305 -13.00 10.92 24.73
N GLY A 306 -13.46 9.83 24.10
CA GLY A 306 -13.78 8.59 24.79
C GLY A 306 -12.56 7.79 25.19
N ASN A 307 -12.80 6.72 25.94
CA ASN A 307 -11.77 5.85 26.53
C ASN A 307 -11.92 4.38 26.10
N ALA A 308 -12.50 4.14 24.92
CA ALA A 308 -12.76 2.82 24.38
C ALA A 308 -11.49 1.95 24.26
N ASP A 309 -11.53 0.77 24.87
CA ASP A 309 -10.58 -0.33 24.66
C ASP A 309 -11.29 -1.39 23.80
N LEU A 310 -11.05 -1.34 22.49
CA LEU A 310 -11.66 -2.25 21.52
C LEU A 310 -10.76 -3.46 21.29
N ASP A 311 -11.31 -4.65 21.53
CA ASP A 311 -10.70 -5.93 21.16
C ASP A 311 -11.21 -6.36 19.78
N VAL A 312 -10.30 -6.76 18.90
CA VAL A 312 -10.64 -7.22 17.55
C VAL A 312 -10.00 -8.58 17.35
N ARG A 313 -10.83 -9.58 17.00
CA ARG A 313 -10.37 -10.96 16.85
C ARG A 313 -10.93 -11.61 15.59
N ILE A 314 -10.18 -12.58 15.08
CA ILE A 314 -10.62 -13.42 13.97
C ILE A 314 -11.70 -14.36 14.48
N ARG A 315 -12.90 -14.24 13.89
CA ARG A 315 -14.03 -15.14 14.18
C ARG A 315 -14.13 -16.25 13.14
N VAL A 316 -14.03 -15.89 11.85
CA VAL A 316 -14.13 -16.83 10.73
C VAL A 316 -12.98 -16.55 9.75
N PRO A 317 -11.86 -17.30 9.84
CA PRO A 317 -10.68 -17.07 9.00
C PRO A 317 -10.97 -17.04 7.50
N SER A 318 -11.88 -17.91 7.02
CA SER A 318 -12.21 -18.02 5.59
C SER A 318 -12.99 -16.83 5.02
N MET A 319 -13.58 -15.99 5.89
CA MET A 319 -14.32 -14.80 5.50
C MET A 319 -13.52 -13.51 5.69
N LEU A 320 -12.25 -13.60 6.13
CA LEU A 320 -11.39 -12.44 6.31
C LEU A 320 -11.24 -11.70 4.99
N LYS A 321 -11.38 -10.37 5.00
CA LYS A 321 -11.02 -9.51 3.87
C LYS A 321 -9.57 -9.02 3.99
N ALA A 322 -8.95 -8.76 2.84
CA ALA A 322 -7.63 -8.12 2.76
C ALA A 322 -7.73 -6.62 3.01
N ALA A 323 -8.05 -6.22 4.24
CA ALA A 323 -8.22 -4.82 4.62
C ALA A 323 -7.83 -4.53 6.06
N ASP A 324 -7.44 -3.27 6.27
CA ASP A 324 -7.45 -2.61 7.58
C ASP A 324 -8.72 -1.77 7.68
N TYR A 325 -9.10 -1.37 8.90
CA TYR A 325 -10.38 -0.72 9.15
C TYR A 325 -10.24 0.57 9.93
N ARG A 326 -11.23 1.43 9.78
CA ARG A 326 -11.47 2.58 10.64
C ARG A 326 -12.87 2.47 11.20
N LEU A 327 -13.00 2.46 12.52
CA LEU A 327 -14.28 2.49 13.21
C LEU A 327 -14.52 3.91 13.76
N SER A 328 -15.51 4.61 13.23
CA SER A 328 -15.93 5.91 13.76
C SER A 328 -17.29 5.81 14.45
N TYR A 329 -17.53 6.66 15.45
CA TYR A 329 -18.80 6.72 16.17
C TYR A 329 -19.34 8.15 16.20
N ASP A 330 -20.58 8.36 15.76
CA ASP A 330 -21.19 9.70 15.72
C ASP A 330 -22.05 10.04 16.96
N GLY A 331 -22.10 9.14 17.94
CA GLY A 331 -22.98 9.23 19.11
C GLY A 331 -24.24 8.36 19.01
N SER A 332 -24.49 7.71 17.87
CA SER A 332 -25.60 6.79 17.67
C SER A 332 -25.24 5.59 16.79
N VAL A 333 -24.43 5.81 15.75
CA VAL A 333 -24.05 4.82 14.74
C VAL A 333 -22.54 4.62 14.76
N TYR A 334 -22.14 3.35 14.78
CA TYR A 334 -20.79 2.92 14.49
C TYR A 334 -20.65 2.72 12.99
N THR A 335 -19.69 3.42 12.36
CA THR A 335 -19.36 3.25 10.95
C THR A 335 -18.01 2.54 10.83
N LEU A 336 -18.03 1.33 10.26
CA LEU A 336 -16.83 0.59 9.92
C LEU A 336 -16.47 0.87 8.46
N GLU A 337 -15.34 1.55 8.23
CA GLU A 337 -14.78 1.85 6.91
C GLU A 337 -13.60 0.94 6.60
N ASN A 338 -13.62 0.29 5.45
CA ASN A 338 -12.45 -0.40 4.90
C ASN A 338 -11.48 0.64 4.31
N THR A 339 -10.22 0.64 4.77
CA THR A 339 -9.25 1.70 4.45
C THR A 339 -8.75 1.66 3.00
N LEU A 340 -8.87 0.51 2.32
CA LEU A 340 -8.40 0.33 0.94
C LEU A 340 -9.50 0.70 -0.07
N ASP A 341 -10.68 0.11 0.04
CA ASP A 341 -11.77 0.31 -0.94
C ASP A 341 -12.78 1.39 -0.53
N ARG A 342 -12.67 1.92 0.69
CA ARG A 342 -13.53 2.99 1.25
C ARG A 342 -14.99 2.61 1.41
N THR A 343 -15.33 1.32 1.31
CA THR A 343 -16.67 0.84 1.62
C THR A 343 -16.98 1.03 3.11
N LYS A 344 -18.24 1.33 3.41
CA LYS A 344 -18.71 1.63 4.76
C LYS A 344 -19.86 0.71 5.14
N GLN A 345 -19.84 0.23 6.37
CA GLN A 345 -20.91 -0.55 6.99
C GLN A 345 -21.34 0.13 8.28
N GLU A 346 -22.64 0.27 8.50
CA GLU A 346 -23.21 0.95 9.66
C GLU A 346 -23.83 -0.04 10.65
N PHE A 347 -23.59 0.20 11.94
CA PHE A 347 -24.08 -0.63 13.03
C PHE A 347 -24.56 0.23 14.19
N THR A 348 -25.55 -0.26 14.94
CA THR A 348 -26.13 0.45 16.10
C THR A 348 -25.69 -0.10 17.45
N GLN A 349 -24.96 -1.22 17.47
CA GLN A 349 -24.49 -1.88 18.69
C GLN A 349 -23.20 -2.67 18.47
N LEU A 350 -22.47 -2.90 19.57
CA LEU A 350 -21.34 -3.83 19.67
C LEU A 350 -21.80 -5.13 20.37
N PRO A 351 -21.20 -6.31 20.08
CA PRO A 351 -20.10 -6.51 19.13
C PRO A 351 -20.54 -6.44 17.67
N ILE A 352 -19.66 -5.92 16.82
CA ILE A 352 -19.84 -5.93 15.36
C ILE A 352 -19.21 -7.21 14.81
N ASN A 353 -19.94 -7.95 13.98
CA ASN A 353 -19.43 -9.10 13.24
C ASN A 353 -19.42 -8.75 11.75
N ALA A 354 -18.24 -8.49 11.19
CA ALA A 354 -18.07 -8.08 9.80
C ALA A 354 -16.77 -8.67 9.25
N ASP A 355 -16.77 -9.05 7.97
CA ASP A 355 -15.56 -9.44 7.23
C ASP A 355 -14.70 -10.50 7.94
N GLY A 356 -15.33 -11.50 8.57
CA GLY A 356 -14.67 -12.57 9.31
C GLY A 356 -14.10 -12.17 10.68
N LEU A 357 -14.27 -10.91 11.08
CA LEU A 357 -13.81 -10.34 12.34
C LEU A 357 -14.98 -10.10 13.31
N GLU A 358 -14.65 -10.14 14.59
CA GLU A 358 -15.50 -9.62 15.65
C GLU A 358 -14.80 -8.42 16.30
N PHE A 359 -15.51 -7.30 16.37
CA PHE A 359 -15.07 -6.06 17.02
C PHE A 359 -15.90 -5.93 18.30
N ASN A 360 -15.25 -6.09 19.44
CA ASN A 360 -15.91 -6.10 20.74
C ASN A 360 -15.26 -5.09 21.68
N LEU A 361 -16.09 -4.33 22.41
CA LEU A 361 -15.58 -3.42 23.42
C LEU A 361 -15.18 -4.22 24.66
N LYS A 362 -13.90 -4.21 24.98
CA LYS A 362 -13.38 -4.86 26.19
C LYS A 362 -13.64 -4.00 27.43
N SER A 363 -13.47 -2.69 27.31
CA SER A 363 -13.81 -1.71 28.33
C SER A 363 -13.96 -0.29 27.76
N GLY A 364 -14.40 0.66 28.58
CA GLY A 364 -14.59 2.05 28.16
C GLY A 364 -15.79 2.26 27.24
N GLN A 365 -15.89 3.43 26.63
CA GLN A 365 -16.90 3.79 25.61
C GLN A 365 -16.31 4.76 24.59
N MET A 366 -16.77 4.67 23.35
CA MET A 366 -16.51 5.69 22.33
C MET A 366 -17.44 6.88 22.57
N ALA A 367 -16.92 8.10 22.49
CA ALA A 367 -17.69 9.33 22.47
C ALA A 367 -18.05 9.72 21.03
N ALA A 368 -19.05 10.59 20.86
CA ALA A 368 -19.40 11.13 19.55
C ALA A 368 -18.21 11.87 18.93
N GLY A 369 -17.85 11.50 17.70
CA GLY A 369 -16.68 12.01 16.99
C GLY A 369 -15.43 11.14 17.14
N ASP A 370 -15.42 10.13 18.02
CA ASP A 370 -14.27 9.25 18.20
C ASP A 370 -14.04 8.37 16.96
N THR A 371 -12.77 8.11 16.68
CA THR A 371 -12.30 7.22 15.61
C THR A 371 -11.21 6.29 16.11
N LEU A 372 -11.35 4.99 15.84
CA LEU A 372 -10.36 3.95 16.11
C LEU A 372 -9.83 3.42 14.79
N ASN A 373 -8.51 3.43 14.60
CA ASN A 373 -7.85 2.81 13.46
C ASN A 373 -7.44 1.39 13.84
N ILE A 374 -7.69 0.44 12.95
CA ILE A 374 -7.55 -1.00 13.21
C ILE A 374 -6.67 -1.60 12.13
N GLN A 375 -5.43 -1.92 12.48
CA GLN A 375 -4.55 -2.73 11.63
C GLN A 375 -4.96 -4.19 11.79
N ALA A 376 -5.59 -4.77 10.77
CA ALA A 376 -6.10 -6.12 10.80
C ALA A 376 -5.28 -6.98 9.83
N ALA A 377 -5.65 -6.99 8.56
CA ALA A 377 -5.01 -7.84 7.56
C ALA A 377 -3.50 -7.58 7.46
N THR A 378 -3.05 -6.33 7.56
CA THR A 378 -1.61 -6.00 7.49
C THR A 378 -0.78 -6.54 8.67
N ALA A 379 -1.40 -6.82 9.81
CA ALA A 379 -0.72 -7.26 11.03
C ALA A 379 -0.44 -8.77 11.08
N TYR A 380 -1.18 -9.59 10.31
CA TYR A 380 -1.20 -11.05 10.50
C TYR A 380 0.08 -11.76 10.08
N ALA A 381 0.63 -11.45 8.90
CA ALA A 381 1.75 -12.20 8.33
C ALA A 381 3.07 -11.98 9.08
N GLY A 382 3.38 -10.73 9.46
CA GLY A 382 4.68 -10.34 10.02
C GLY A 382 5.07 -11.02 11.33
N ARG A 383 4.09 -11.60 12.04
CA ARG A 383 4.27 -12.31 13.30
C ARG A 383 3.86 -13.78 13.21
N MET A 384 3.67 -14.32 12.02
CA MET A 384 3.32 -15.72 11.83
C MET A 384 4.44 -16.65 12.33
N ARG A 385 4.08 -17.68 13.10
CA ARG A 385 4.99 -18.70 13.64
C ARG A 385 4.32 -20.07 13.63
N SER A 386 5.10 -21.12 13.39
CA SER A 386 4.67 -22.47 13.76
C SER A 386 4.75 -22.60 15.28
N VAL A 387 3.71 -23.16 15.89
CA VAL A 387 3.66 -23.51 17.31
C VAL A 387 3.52 -25.03 17.50
N LEU A 388 3.66 -25.79 16.40
CA LEU A 388 3.67 -27.24 16.41
C LEU A 388 4.99 -27.75 17.01
N ASN A 389 4.94 -28.27 18.24
CA ASN A 389 6.12 -28.74 18.96
C ASN A 389 6.51 -30.17 18.55
N GLY A 390 7.15 -30.29 17.39
CA GLY A 390 7.63 -31.55 16.84
C GLY A 390 6.55 -32.47 16.25
N GLY A 391 6.99 -33.55 15.58
CA GLY A 391 6.11 -34.44 14.84
C GLY A 391 5.09 -35.21 15.68
N ALA A 392 5.40 -35.52 16.94
CA ALA A 392 4.48 -36.23 17.83
C ALA A 392 3.22 -35.42 18.15
N SER A 393 3.32 -34.08 18.13
CA SER A 393 2.21 -33.15 18.38
C SER A 393 1.26 -33.01 17.19
N LEU A 394 1.59 -33.60 16.02
CA LEU A 394 0.75 -33.58 14.84
C LEU A 394 -0.50 -34.44 15.07
N ALA A 395 -1.66 -33.79 15.09
CA ALA A 395 -2.95 -34.39 15.29
C ALA A 395 -3.47 -35.06 14.00
N ALA A 396 -2.82 -36.15 13.59
CA ALA A 396 -3.10 -36.85 12.34
C ALA A 396 -4.33 -37.78 12.39
N ALA A 397 -4.70 -38.24 13.60
CA ALA A 397 -5.79 -39.17 13.80
C ALA A 397 -7.14 -38.45 13.96
N GLU A 398 -8.24 -39.05 13.52
CA GLU A 398 -9.58 -38.62 13.92
C GLU A 398 -9.86 -38.97 15.39
N ALA A 399 -10.62 -38.11 16.07
CA ALA A 399 -10.96 -38.33 17.49
C ALA A 399 -11.93 -39.50 17.70
N MET A 400 -12.86 -39.69 16.76
CA MET A 400 -13.88 -40.73 16.82
C MET A 400 -13.70 -41.76 15.69
N SER A 401 -14.49 -42.81 15.75
CA SER A 401 -14.62 -43.82 14.70
C SER A 401 -16.06 -44.31 14.67
N ALA A 402 -16.67 -44.32 13.48
CA ALA A 402 -18.00 -44.85 13.28
C ALA A 402 -17.91 -46.28 12.75
N ALA A 403 -18.67 -47.20 13.34
CA ALA A 403 -18.69 -48.60 12.96
C ALA A 403 -20.10 -49.18 13.07
N ARG A 404 -20.45 -50.08 12.15
CA ARG A 404 -21.65 -50.90 12.25
C ARG A 404 -21.45 -52.03 13.25
N GLY A 405 -22.52 -52.44 13.92
CA GLY A 405 -22.53 -53.66 14.72
C GLY A 405 -22.13 -54.87 13.87
N PRO A 406 -21.25 -55.76 14.38
CA PRO A 406 -20.76 -56.91 13.63
C PRO A 406 -21.86 -57.95 13.34
N LEU A 407 -22.98 -57.89 14.08
CA LEU A 407 -24.11 -58.80 13.96
C LEU A 407 -25.31 -58.18 13.21
N ASN A 408 -25.16 -56.97 12.66
CA ASN A 408 -26.24 -56.28 11.95
C ASN A 408 -26.75 -57.13 10.78
N GLN A 409 -28.06 -57.33 10.71
CA GLN A 409 -28.74 -58.08 9.65
C GLN A 409 -29.30 -57.17 8.56
N GLY A 410 -29.61 -55.91 8.88
CA GLY A 410 -30.05 -54.92 7.91
C GLY A 410 -28.92 -54.34 7.04
N THR A 411 -29.32 -53.49 6.11
CA THR A 411 -28.42 -52.86 5.13
C THR A 411 -27.91 -51.49 5.58
N VAL A 412 -28.08 -51.13 6.85
CA VAL A 412 -27.65 -49.82 7.36
C VAL A 412 -26.14 -49.62 7.17
N GLY A 413 -25.79 -48.54 6.47
CA GLY A 413 -24.44 -48.12 6.14
C GLY A 413 -24.11 -46.76 6.74
N ILE A 414 -22.82 -46.48 6.88
CA ILE A 414 -22.29 -45.21 7.38
C ILE A 414 -21.62 -44.53 6.20
N GLU A 415 -22.21 -43.43 5.73
CA GLU A 415 -21.63 -42.63 4.65
C GLU A 415 -20.60 -41.63 5.19
N GLY A 416 -20.85 -41.09 6.38
CA GLY A 416 -19.91 -40.22 7.06
C GLY A 416 -20.40 -39.75 8.42
N TYR A 417 -19.54 -39.04 9.14
CA TYR A 417 -19.89 -38.37 10.38
C TYR A 417 -19.06 -37.09 10.51
N GLN A 418 -19.59 -36.11 11.23
CA GLN A 418 -18.90 -34.87 11.53
C GLN A 418 -19.28 -34.35 12.91
N GLN A 419 -18.37 -33.61 13.52
CA GLN A 419 -18.63 -32.92 14.78
C GLN A 419 -19.49 -31.68 14.48
N ALA A 420 -20.74 -31.66 14.98
CA ALA A 420 -21.67 -30.55 14.80
C ALA A 420 -21.52 -29.49 15.91
N ASP A 421 -21.18 -29.92 17.12
CA ASP A 421 -20.88 -29.07 18.27
C ASP A 421 -19.39 -29.18 18.65
N THR A 422 -18.68 -28.06 18.66
CA THR A 422 -17.25 -28.02 19.06
C THR A 422 -16.99 -28.55 20.46
N ASN A 423 -17.99 -28.54 21.35
CA ASN A 423 -17.93 -29.06 22.71
C ASN A 423 -18.38 -30.52 22.84
N ALA A 424 -18.72 -31.20 21.73
CA ALA A 424 -19.12 -32.59 21.76
C ALA A 424 -18.05 -33.46 22.44
N ASP A 425 -18.49 -34.34 23.34
CA ASP A 425 -17.61 -35.21 24.10
C ASP A 425 -17.00 -36.29 23.20
N ARG A 426 -15.68 -36.25 23.04
CA ARG A 426 -14.89 -37.15 22.19
C ARG A 426 -14.41 -38.41 22.93
N THR A 427 -14.83 -38.58 24.19
CA THR A 427 -14.38 -39.68 25.06
C THR A 427 -15.45 -40.72 25.35
N LYS A 428 -16.68 -40.49 24.89
CA LYS A 428 -17.84 -41.36 25.15
C LYS A 428 -18.27 -42.13 23.91
N ASP A 429 -18.68 -43.37 24.13
CA ASP A 429 -19.34 -44.17 23.10
C ASP A 429 -20.76 -43.65 22.87
N ILE A 430 -21.13 -43.44 21.62
CA ILE A 430 -22.49 -43.09 21.19
C ILE A 430 -23.01 -44.27 20.36
N VAL A 431 -24.08 -44.91 20.81
CA VAL A 431 -24.64 -46.09 20.14
C VAL A 431 -26.09 -45.82 19.76
N LEU A 432 -26.37 -45.95 18.47
CA LEU A 432 -27.71 -46.02 17.92
C LEU A 432 -28.09 -47.50 17.85
N THR A 433 -29.15 -47.89 18.53
CA THR A 433 -29.74 -49.23 18.43
C THR A 433 -31.07 -49.12 17.72
N PHE A 434 -31.17 -49.69 16.52
CA PHE A 434 -32.39 -49.63 15.73
C PHE A 434 -33.44 -50.56 16.32
N THR A 435 -34.62 -50.01 16.63
CA THR A 435 -35.76 -50.76 17.18
C THR A 435 -36.72 -51.20 16.08
N ALA A 436 -36.68 -50.53 14.92
CA ALA A 436 -37.39 -50.86 13.69
C ALA A 436 -36.66 -50.26 12.48
N ALA A 437 -37.18 -50.50 11.27
CA ALA A 437 -36.59 -49.99 10.01
C ALA A 437 -36.49 -48.45 9.94
N ASN A 438 -37.26 -47.73 10.75
CA ASN A 438 -37.35 -46.27 10.77
C ASN A 438 -37.27 -45.67 12.19
N ARG A 439 -36.83 -46.45 13.19
CA ARG A 439 -36.75 -46.01 14.59
C ARG A 439 -35.47 -46.50 15.26
N TYR A 440 -34.91 -45.69 16.14
CA TYR A 440 -33.76 -46.06 16.96
C TYR A 440 -33.83 -45.49 18.38
N THR A 441 -33.09 -46.11 19.28
CA THR A 441 -32.76 -45.59 20.61
C THR A 441 -31.31 -45.14 20.64
N LEU A 442 -31.03 -44.03 21.30
CA LEU A 442 -29.71 -43.45 21.46
C LEU A 442 -29.20 -43.69 22.89
N THR A 443 -28.02 -44.29 22.99
CA THR A 443 -27.27 -44.36 24.25
C THR A 443 -25.94 -43.62 24.13
N VAL A 444 -25.52 -42.98 25.22
CA VAL A 444 -24.22 -42.32 25.37
C VAL A 444 -23.56 -42.88 26.61
N ASP A 445 -22.40 -43.50 26.44
CA ASP A 445 -21.64 -44.20 27.49
C ASP A 445 -22.50 -45.21 28.27
N GLY A 446 -23.31 -45.98 27.51
CA GLY A 446 -24.24 -46.97 28.04
C GLY A 446 -25.51 -46.41 28.72
N LYS A 447 -25.66 -45.08 28.82
CA LYS A 447 -26.87 -44.44 29.36
C LYS A 447 -27.80 -44.04 28.24
N GLU A 448 -29.08 -44.37 28.37
CA GLU A 448 -30.11 -43.94 27.44
C GLU A 448 -30.29 -42.41 27.50
N VAL A 449 -30.20 -41.75 26.33
CA VAL A 449 -30.34 -40.29 26.20
C VAL A 449 -31.57 -39.92 25.38
N ALA A 450 -31.97 -40.77 24.43
CA ALA A 450 -33.21 -40.58 23.67
C ALA A 450 -33.77 -41.93 23.21
N THR A 451 -35.10 -42.05 23.15
CA THR A 451 -35.81 -43.26 22.72
C THR A 451 -36.73 -42.99 21.54
N ASP A 452 -37.04 -44.03 20.77
CA ASP A 452 -38.00 -44.02 19.66
C ASP A 452 -37.78 -42.88 18.64
N GLN A 453 -36.52 -42.52 18.41
CA GLN A 453 -36.15 -41.44 17.50
C GLN A 453 -36.35 -41.87 16.04
N PRO A 454 -36.84 -40.96 15.18
CA PRO A 454 -37.08 -41.27 13.77
C PRO A 454 -35.77 -41.46 13.01
N TYR A 455 -35.74 -42.45 12.13
CA TYR A 455 -34.65 -42.67 11.17
C TYR A 455 -35.21 -42.66 9.74
N THR A 456 -34.56 -41.88 8.88
CA THR A 456 -34.81 -41.86 7.44
C THR A 456 -33.47 -42.05 6.74
N SER A 457 -33.38 -43.04 5.84
CA SER A 457 -32.16 -43.29 5.07
C SER A 457 -31.76 -42.07 4.24
N GLY A 458 -30.50 -41.65 4.37
CA GLY A 458 -29.95 -40.50 3.65
C GLY A 458 -30.27 -39.14 4.27
N GLU A 459 -30.98 -39.09 5.40
CA GLU A 459 -31.14 -37.87 6.19
C GLU A 459 -30.10 -37.81 7.32
N PRO A 460 -29.59 -36.62 7.68
CA PRO A 460 -28.63 -36.48 8.77
C PRO A 460 -29.23 -36.85 10.13
N VAL A 461 -28.50 -37.67 10.89
CA VAL A 461 -28.86 -38.09 12.25
C VAL A 461 -28.00 -37.34 13.27
N ASN A 462 -28.61 -36.45 14.05
CA ASN A 462 -27.90 -35.66 15.06
C ASN A 462 -27.91 -36.38 16.43
N VAL A 463 -26.74 -36.66 16.97
CA VAL A 463 -26.55 -37.44 18.20
C VAL A 463 -25.45 -36.84 19.08
N ALA A 464 -25.82 -36.37 20.27
CA ALA A 464 -24.87 -35.90 21.29
C ALA A 464 -23.76 -34.95 20.78
N GLY A 465 -24.13 -33.96 19.94
CA GLY A 465 -23.20 -32.99 19.36
C GLY A 465 -22.49 -33.46 18.08
N TRP A 466 -22.82 -34.64 17.58
CA TRP A 466 -22.35 -35.18 16.30
C TRP A 466 -23.49 -35.27 15.30
N GLN A 467 -23.13 -35.28 14.02
CA GLN A 467 -24.04 -35.56 12.92
C GLN A 467 -23.51 -36.76 12.14
N MET A 468 -24.35 -37.75 11.90
CA MET A 468 -24.02 -38.95 11.12
C MET A 468 -24.91 -39.03 9.89
N MET A 469 -24.32 -39.35 8.74
CA MET A 469 -25.05 -39.64 7.51
C MET A 469 -25.14 -41.16 7.36
N LEU A 470 -26.35 -41.68 7.49
CA LEU A 470 -26.63 -43.12 7.52
C LEU A 470 -27.59 -43.49 6.39
N THR A 471 -27.28 -44.54 5.64
CA THR A 471 -28.09 -45.02 4.51
C THR A 471 -28.56 -46.45 4.72
N GLY A 472 -29.56 -46.89 3.97
CA GLY A 472 -30.04 -48.28 4.00
C GLY A 472 -31.21 -48.53 4.96
N ILE A 473 -31.55 -49.80 5.16
CA ILE A 473 -32.72 -50.23 5.93
C ILE A 473 -32.23 -51.13 7.08
N PRO A 474 -32.21 -50.63 8.32
CA PRO A 474 -31.82 -51.43 9.49
C PRO A 474 -32.90 -52.45 9.85
N THR A 475 -32.48 -53.53 10.50
CA THR A 475 -33.36 -54.47 11.19
C THR A 475 -33.36 -54.19 12.69
N ALA A 476 -34.44 -54.52 13.40
CA ALA A 476 -34.49 -54.40 14.86
C ALA A 476 -33.31 -55.17 15.50
N GLY A 477 -32.55 -54.48 16.35
CA GLY A 477 -31.33 -54.99 16.97
C GLY A 477 -30.03 -54.59 16.27
N ASP A 478 -30.08 -54.04 15.05
CA ASP A 478 -28.91 -53.47 14.39
C ASP A 478 -28.36 -52.29 15.20
N THR A 479 -27.04 -52.12 15.19
CA THR A 479 -26.39 -50.99 15.86
C THR A 479 -25.45 -50.22 14.95
N VAL A 480 -25.34 -48.92 15.21
CA VAL A 480 -24.27 -48.05 14.68
C VAL A 480 -23.64 -47.36 15.87
N THR A 481 -22.33 -47.48 16.01
CA THR A 481 -21.56 -46.93 17.12
C THR A 481 -20.61 -45.86 16.60
N LEU A 482 -20.58 -44.71 17.25
CA LEU A 482 -19.54 -43.70 17.16
C LEU A 482 -18.74 -43.73 18.48
N ALA A 483 -17.51 -44.23 18.44
CA ALA A 483 -16.67 -44.47 19.62
C ALA A 483 -15.33 -43.74 19.53
N PRO A 484 -14.67 -43.42 20.66
CA PRO A 484 -13.32 -42.86 20.67
C PRO A 484 -12.33 -43.74 19.92
N ARG A 485 -11.44 -43.13 19.14
CA ARG A 485 -10.48 -43.88 18.33
C ARG A 485 -9.40 -44.54 19.20
N LYS A 486 -9.21 -45.86 19.03
CA LYS A 486 -8.24 -46.66 19.79
C LYS A 486 -6.86 -46.77 19.12
N ALA A 487 -6.82 -47.02 17.81
CA ALA A 487 -5.57 -47.19 17.04
C ALA A 487 -5.02 -45.84 16.54
N ILE A 488 -4.73 -44.93 17.47
CA ILE A 488 -4.42 -43.53 17.18
C ILE A 488 -3.18 -43.39 16.28
N GLN A 489 -2.10 -44.13 16.57
CA GLN A 489 -0.84 -43.99 15.83
C GLN A 489 -0.92 -44.50 14.38
N GLN A 490 -1.82 -45.44 14.08
CA GLN A 490 -2.05 -45.95 12.72
C GLN A 490 -3.12 -45.15 11.96
N ASP A 491 -3.83 -44.26 12.63
CA ASP A 491 -4.90 -43.48 12.00
C ASP A 491 -4.38 -42.22 11.31
N ASN A 492 -4.95 -41.94 10.15
CA ASN A 492 -4.60 -40.81 9.29
C ASN A 492 -5.82 -39.99 8.85
N GLY A 493 -7.00 -40.19 9.47
CA GLY A 493 -8.23 -39.56 9.00
C GLY A 493 -8.14 -38.04 9.03
N ASN A 494 -7.63 -37.47 10.13
CA ASN A 494 -7.45 -36.02 10.24
C ASN A 494 -6.33 -35.49 9.32
N ALA A 495 -5.26 -36.27 9.11
CA ALA A 495 -4.21 -35.92 8.16
C ALA A 495 -4.75 -35.80 6.73
N ARG A 496 -5.68 -36.66 6.31
CA ARG A 496 -6.34 -36.54 4.99
C ARG A 496 -7.11 -35.22 4.88
N TRP A 497 -7.87 -34.86 5.91
CA TRP A 497 -8.56 -33.57 5.95
C TRP A 497 -7.59 -32.39 5.85
N LEU A 498 -6.47 -32.43 6.59
CA LEU A 498 -5.42 -31.41 6.52
C LEU A 498 -4.81 -31.29 5.11
N VAL A 499 -4.62 -32.40 4.40
CA VAL A 499 -4.15 -32.39 3.00
C VAL A 499 -5.17 -31.74 2.06
N THR A 500 -6.47 -32.01 2.25
CA THR A 500 -7.53 -31.47 1.39
C THR A 500 -7.75 -29.96 1.55
N LEU A 501 -7.30 -29.34 2.64
CA LEU A 501 -7.41 -27.88 2.83
C LEU A 501 -6.76 -27.09 1.69
N GLY A 502 -5.71 -27.63 1.05
CA GLY A 502 -5.08 -26.99 -0.10
C GLY A 502 -5.99 -26.86 -1.33
N ASP A 503 -7.04 -27.68 -1.43
CA ASP A 503 -8.03 -27.64 -2.53
C ASP A 503 -9.30 -26.87 -2.15
N GLN A 504 -9.45 -26.48 -0.88
CA GLN A 504 -10.65 -25.81 -0.40
C GLN A 504 -10.55 -24.30 -0.59
N GLU A 505 -11.68 -23.67 -0.88
CA GLU A 505 -11.81 -22.22 -1.03
C GLU A 505 -11.87 -21.52 0.33
N THR A 506 -10.77 -21.58 1.07
CA THR A 506 -10.68 -21.04 2.44
C THR A 506 -10.13 -19.62 2.52
N VAL A 507 -9.93 -18.94 1.39
CA VAL A 507 -9.47 -17.54 1.33
C VAL A 507 -10.44 -16.72 0.49
N ASP A 508 -11.52 -16.24 1.11
CA ASP A 508 -12.54 -15.41 0.45
C ASP A 508 -13.05 -15.97 -0.89
N GLY A 509 -13.36 -17.28 -0.92
CA GLY A 509 -13.81 -17.97 -2.13
C GLY A 509 -12.68 -18.43 -3.08
N SER A 510 -11.43 -18.44 -2.63
CA SER A 510 -10.27 -18.95 -3.38
C SER A 510 -9.46 -19.94 -2.56
N THR A 511 -8.74 -20.85 -3.23
CA THR A 511 -7.73 -21.69 -2.58
C THR A 511 -6.49 -20.89 -2.20
N PHE A 512 -5.62 -21.44 -1.34
CA PHE A 512 -4.36 -20.77 -0.97
C PHE A 512 -3.50 -20.44 -2.19
N SER A 513 -3.35 -21.39 -3.12
CA SER A 513 -2.53 -21.21 -4.32
C SER A 513 -3.15 -20.20 -5.29
N GLN A 514 -4.48 -20.19 -5.46
CA GLN A 514 -5.18 -19.19 -6.27
C GLN A 514 -5.05 -17.78 -5.68
N SER A 515 -5.23 -17.64 -4.36
CA SER A 515 -5.08 -16.37 -3.66
C SER A 515 -3.65 -15.81 -3.79
N PHE A 516 -2.63 -16.67 -3.61
CA PHE A 516 -1.23 -16.27 -3.81
C PHE A 516 -0.92 -15.91 -5.27
N ALA A 517 -1.44 -16.66 -6.25
CA ALA A 517 -1.29 -16.33 -7.66
C ALA A 517 -1.96 -14.99 -8.03
N SER A 518 -3.13 -14.70 -7.43
CA SER A 518 -3.83 -13.41 -7.58
C SER A 518 -3.02 -12.26 -6.99
N LEU A 519 -2.37 -12.46 -5.84
CA LEU A 519 -1.42 -11.49 -5.26
C LEU A 519 -0.25 -11.20 -6.22
N LEU A 520 0.38 -12.23 -6.78
CA LEU A 520 1.47 -12.06 -7.75
C LEU A 520 1.01 -11.32 -9.02
N SER A 521 -0.18 -11.67 -9.53
CA SER A 521 -0.75 -11.04 -10.72
C SER A 521 -1.06 -9.56 -10.49
N ASP A 522 -1.62 -9.20 -9.34
CA ASP A 522 -1.91 -7.81 -8.95
C ASP A 522 -0.63 -6.99 -8.82
N VAL A 523 0.39 -7.53 -8.14
CA VAL A 523 1.71 -6.87 -8.02
C VAL A 523 2.38 -6.69 -9.37
N GLY A 524 2.38 -7.72 -10.22
CA GLY A 524 2.93 -7.64 -11.57
C GLY A 524 2.19 -6.60 -12.43
N SER A 525 0.86 -6.57 -12.36
CA SER A 525 0.04 -5.60 -13.09
C SER A 525 0.28 -4.16 -12.64
N ARG A 526 0.33 -3.91 -11.33
CA ARG A 526 0.66 -2.59 -10.76
C ARG A 526 2.08 -2.15 -11.13
N THR A 527 3.02 -3.09 -11.13
CA THR A 527 4.41 -2.79 -11.50
C THR A 527 4.54 -2.46 -12.99
N LEU A 528 3.85 -3.19 -13.86
CA LEU A 528 3.78 -2.88 -15.29
C LEU A 528 3.11 -1.52 -15.55
N GLN A 529 2.02 -1.22 -14.84
CA GLN A 529 1.35 0.09 -14.91
C GLN A 529 2.29 1.22 -14.48
N ALA A 530 3.01 1.06 -13.37
CA ALA A 530 3.96 2.05 -12.88
C ALA A 530 5.12 2.27 -13.87
N LYS A 531 5.74 1.20 -14.39
CA LYS A 531 6.79 1.28 -15.44
C LYS A 531 6.30 1.95 -16.72
N THR A 532 5.04 1.73 -17.10
CA THR A 532 4.45 2.32 -18.30
C THR A 532 4.20 3.82 -18.09
N SER A 533 3.74 4.20 -16.90
CA SER A 533 3.55 5.61 -16.52
C SER A 533 4.90 6.34 -16.47
N GLU A 534 5.93 5.75 -15.84
CA GLU A 534 7.32 6.27 -15.81
C GLU A 534 7.83 6.57 -17.22
N ARG A 535 7.76 5.60 -18.14
CA ARG A 535 8.22 5.80 -19.54
C ARG A 535 7.44 6.88 -20.28
N ALA A 536 6.14 7.01 -19.99
CA ALA A 536 5.30 8.00 -20.63
C ALA A 536 5.64 9.41 -20.12
N SER A 537 5.73 9.58 -18.80
CA SER A 537 6.04 10.87 -18.18
C SER A 537 7.48 11.32 -18.44
N GLU A 538 8.45 10.40 -18.51
CA GLU A 538 9.82 10.69 -18.98
C GLU A 538 9.81 11.26 -20.41
N LYS A 539 9.09 10.63 -21.34
CA LYS A 539 8.99 11.14 -22.73
C LYS A 539 8.31 12.50 -22.81
N MET A 540 7.29 12.75 -21.98
CA MET A 540 6.64 14.06 -21.90
C MET A 540 7.63 15.13 -21.42
N LEU A 541 8.41 14.81 -20.40
CA LEU A 541 9.46 15.70 -19.89
C LEU A 541 10.52 16.01 -20.95
N ASP A 542 11.00 15.00 -21.67
CA ASP A 542 12.00 15.19 -22.74
C ASP A 542 11.45 16.02 -23.90
N GLY A 543 10.18 15.81 -24.26
CA GLY A 543 9.47 16.64 -25.23
C GLY A 543 9.36 18.09 -24.78
N ALA A 544 8.91 18.34 -23.55
CA ALA A 544 8.79 19.68 -22.98
C ALA A 544 10.15 20.40 -22.93
N LYS A 545 11.21 19.71 -22.49
CA LYS A 545 12.58 20.24 -22.49
C LYS A 545 13.06 20.61 -23.88
N THR A 546 12.76 19.78 -24.88
CA THR A 546 13.14 20.00 -26.27
C THR A 546 12.41 21.22 -26.85
N VAL A 547 11.11 21.37 -26.60
CA VAL A 547 10.34 22.55 -27.03
C VAL A 547 10.88 23.82 -26.37
N LEU A 548 11.15 23.78 -25.06
CA LEU A 548 11.76 24.91 -24.35
C LEU A 548 13.15 25.24 -24.92
N ALA A 549 13.98 24.24 -25.20
CA ALA A 549 15.31 24.43 -25.79
C ALA A 549 15.26 25.02 -27.21
N ASN A 550 14.30 24.59 -28.04
CA ASN A 550 14.12 25.14 -29.39
C ASN A 550 13.68 26.61 -29.39
N ARG A 551 12.91 27.02 -28.38
CA ARG A 551 12.46 28.42 -28.22
C ARG A 551 13.51 29.31 -27.56
N SER A 552 14.27 28.76 -26.62
CA SER A 552 15.26 29.50 -25.82
C SER A 552 16.71 29.39 -26.35
N GLY A 553 16.94 28.52 -27.33
CA GLY A 553 18.22 28.31 -27.99
C GLY A 553 18.62 29.48 -28.90
N VAL A 554 19.93 29.73 -28.99
CA VAL A 554 20.49 30.77 -29.87
C VAL A 554 20.47 30.23 -31.31
N ASN A 555 19.64 30.82 -32.17
CA ASN A 555 19.70 30.55 -33.61
C ASN A 555 20.90 31.30 -34.20
N LEU A 556 21.98 30.58 -34.50
CA LEU A 556 23.22 31.15 -35.01
C LEU A 556 23.04 31.93 -36.33
N ASP A 557 22.05 31.57 -37.15
CA ASP A 557 21.77 32.26 -38.41
C ASP A 557 21.09 33.63 -38.16
N GLU A 558 20.19 33.68 -37.17
CA GLU A 558 19.52 34.92 -36.76
C GLU A 558 20.50 35.87 -36.05
N GLU A 559 21.38 35.31 -35.21
CA GLU A 559 22.40 36.07 -34.50
C GLU A 559 23.51 36.54 -35.46
N ALA A 560 23.87 35.76 -36.48
CA ALA A 560 24.78 36.16 -37.56
C ALA A 560 24.20 37.27 -38.44
N ALA A 561 22.90 37.22 -38.74
CA ALA A 561 22.20 38.30 -39.46
C ALA A 561 22.19 39.60 -38.65
N ARG A 562 21.90 39.54 -37.34
CA ARG A 562 22.00 40.70 -36.43
C ARG A 562 23.44 41.23 -36.34
N LEU A 563 24.44 40.36 -36.27
CA LEU A 563 25.86 40.73 -36.29
C LEU A 563 26.28 41.45 -37.58
N LEU A 564 25.78 40.99 -38.73
CA LEU A 564 25.99 41.64 -40.03
C LEU A 564 25.33 43.02 -40.07
N GLN A 565 24.12 43.15 -39.54
CA GLN A 565 23.42 44.43 -39.44
C GLN A 565 24.16 45.41 -38.52
N TYR A 566 24.66 44.96 -37.37
CA TYR A 566 25.48 45.79 -36.48
C TYR A 566 26.80 46.21 -37.12
N ARG A 567 27.47 45.33 -37.87
CA ARG A 567 28.67 45.69 -38.65
C ARG A 567 28.37 46.74 -39.71
N GLN A 568 27.28 46.61 -40.44
CA GLN A 568 26.87 47.59 -41.45
C GLN A 568 26.51 48.95 -40.83
N ALA A 569 25.78 48.96 -39.70
CA ALA A 569 25.45 50.18 -38.98
C ALA A 569 26.72 50.89 -38.44
N TYR A 570 27.68 50.13 -37.90
CA TYR A 570 28.96 50.67 -37.43
C TYR A 570 29.82 51.23 -38.58
N GLN A 571 29.88 50.52 -39.72
CA GLN A 571 30.57 51.01 -40.92
C GLN A 571 29.94 52.27 -41.48
N ALA A 572 28.60 52.36 -41.50
CA ALA A 572 27.88 53.55 -41.92
C ALA A 572 28.15 54.73 -40.98
N ALA A 573 28.09 54.52 -39.66
CA ALA A 573 28.38 55.53 -38.66
C ALA A 573 29.84 56.03 -38.75
N ALA A 574 30.81 55.12 -38.91
CA ALA A 574 32.22 55.47 -39.10
C ALA A 574 32.44 56.29 -40.37
N LYS A 575 31.74 55.98 -41.46
CA LYS A 575 31.83 56.74 -42.72
C LYS A 575 31.22 58.13 -42.60
N VAL A 576 30.12 58.28 -41.87
CA VAL A 576 29.54 59.60 -41.55
C VAL A 576 30.50 60.45 -40.71
N ILE A 577 31.16 59.86 -39.71
CA ILE A 577 32.18 60.54 -38.90
C ILE A 577 33.38 60.96 -39.77
N GLN A 578 33.86 60.08 -40.65
CA GLN A 578 34.96 60.40 -41.55
C GLN A 578 34.59 61.54 -42.51
N THR A 579 33.39 61.52 -43.10
CA THR A 579 32.92 62.60 -43.97
C THR A 579 32.72 63.91 -43.20
N ALA A 580 32.27 63.84 -41.94
CA ALA A 580 32.17 65.02 -41.07
C ALA A 580 33.56 65.61 -40.76
N ASP A 581 34.57 64.78 -40.49
CA ASP A 581 35.95 65.20 -40.25
C ASP A 581 36.59 65.81 -41.52
N GLU A 582 36.34 65.23 -42.69
CA GLU A 582 36.75 65.78 -43.98
C GLU A 582 36.09 67.14 -44.27
N MET A 583 34.79 67.30 -43.97
CA MET A 583 34.10 68.59 -44.08
C MET A 583 34.63 69.61 -43.07
N PHE A 584 34.92 69.20 -41.83
CA PHE A 584 35.47 70.08 -40.80
C PHE A 584 36.87 70.58 -41.18
N ASN A 585 37.73 69.69 -41.66
CA ASN A 585 39.06 70.03 -42.18
C ASN A 585 38.99 70.91 -43.43
N SER A 586 38.00 70.70 -44.30
CA SER A 586 37.78 71.56 -45.48
C SER A 586 37.34 72.97 -45.10
N ILE A 587 36.48 73.12 -44.09
CA ILE A 587 36.07 74.43 -43.55
C ILE A 587 37.25 75.13 -42.87
N LEU A 588 38.07 74.41 -42.11
CA LEU A 588 39.30 74.94 -41.50
C LEU A 588 40.32 75.38 -42.55
N ALA A 589 40.41 74.69 -43.69
CA ALA A 589 41.27 75.05 -44.80
C ALA A 589 40.76 76.28 -45.58
N LEU A 590 39.44 76.53 -45.60
CA LEU A 590 38.81 77.73 -46.16
C LEU A 590 38.89 78.95 -45.23
N ALA A 591 39.13 78.74 -43.93
CA ALA A 591 39.23 79.80 -42.92
C ALA A 591 40.67 80.30 -42.67
N ARG A 592 41.66 79.74 -43.38
CA ARG A 592 43.03 80.28 -43.51
C ARG A 592 43.17 80.96 -44.85
#